data_AF-A0A3D8GX38-F1
#
_entry.id   AF-A0A3D8GX38-F1
#
_cell.length_a   1.000
_cell.length_b   1.000
_cell.length_c   1.000
_cell.angle_alpha   90.00
_cell.angle_beta   90.00
_cell.angle_gamma   90.00
#
_symmetry.space_group_name_H-M   'P 1'
#
loop_
_entity.id
_entity.type
_entity.pdbx_description
1 polymer ?
#
loop_
_entity_poly.entity_id
_entity_poly.type
_entity_poly.pdbx_seq_one_letter_code
_entity_poly.pdbx_strand_id
1 'polypeptide(L)'
;MARKYDLDWLRVLATFAVFSYHILMFFNPWPWHVKNDDTGSIGVLIASLVIGMWIMPLFFAISGMTTSISFQKRPVKSYVKERLSRLGIPLLFGVVVLTPPQVYAESISHQQFDSSFLAFMGHYFNGPYLDIGGEGNFAFVGLHLWYLLVLLVFTFVTLPLFKRIPAKKDRSIPAVGLLLFAVLPLAAAASLVDIVNLGGYDIAFYLVIFLYGYYYFSTESFVRITEKHFVLNILVAVLATSLYILLYMQSLYGGGFSERLAFWGTKAAASYFTMMVFFTLARRHLTGKNKFLVY
;
A
#
# COMPACT_ATOMS: atom_id res chain seq x y z
N MET A 1 3.39 26.02 -9.54
CA MET A 1 2.28 25.04 -9.32
C MET A 1 2.15 24.83 -7.83
N ALA A 2 0.98 25.11 -7.26
CA ALA A 2 0.72 25.08 -5.81
C ALA A 2 0.89 23.67 -5.21
N ARG A 3 1.23 23.60 -3.92
CA ARG A 3 1.30 22.36 -3.14
C ARG A 3 -0.08 21.67 -3.13
N LYS A 4 -0.09 20.35 -3.33
CA LYS A 4 -1.30 19.52 -3.31
C LYS A 4 -1.61 19.08 -1.87
N TYR A 5 -2.24 19.96 -1.11
CA TYR A 5 -2.60 19.74 0.31
C TYR A 5 -3.56 18.56 0.51
N ASP A 6 -4.40 18.31 -0.48
CA ASP A 6 -5.31 17.16 -0.56
C ASP A 6 -4.55 15.83 -0.45
N LEU A 7 -3.46 15.68 -1.20
CA LEU A 7 -2.62 14.47 -1.15
C LEU A 7 -1.86 14.34 0.18
N ASP A 8 -1.44 15.46 0.76
CA ASP A 8 -0.75 15.46 2.05
C ASP A 8 -1.70 15.02 3.18
N TRP A 9 -2.92 15.55 3.21
CA TRP A 9 -3.95 15.11 4.17
C TRP A 9 -4.35 13.65 3.98
N LEU A 10 -4.49 13.17 2.74
CA LEU A 10 -4.76 11.75 2.49
C LEU A 10 -3.69 10.84 3.08
N ARG A 11 -2.40 11.22 2.99
CA ARG A 11 -1.33 10.45 3.62
C ARG A 11 -1.47 10.43 5.14
N VAL A 12 -1.81 11.56 5.76
CA VAL A 12 -2.01 11.64 7.21
C VAL A 12 -3.14 10.69 7.63
N LEU A 13 -4.30 10.77 6.98
CA LEU A 13 -5.43 9.90 7.26
C LEU A 13 -5.11 8.42 7.00
N ALA A 14 -4.43 8.11 5.89
CA ALA A 14 -3.97 6.76 5.59
C ALA A 14 -2.97 6.24 6.64
N THR A 15 -2.12 7.11 7.18
CA THR A 15 -1.16 6.74 8.23
C THR A 15 -1.89 6.36 9.50
N PHE A 16 -2.91 7.12 9.92
CA PHE A 16 -3.76 6.73 11.05
C PHE A 16 -4.48 5.41 10.78
N ALA A 17 -5.00 5.21 9.57
CA ALA A 17 -5.62 3.94 9.21
C ALA A 17 -4.64 2.75 9.26
N VAL A 18 -3.34 2.96 8.96
CA VAL A 18 -2.32 1.90 9.05
C VAL A 18 -2.09 1.51 10.50
N PHE A 19 -2.00 2.50 11.39
CA PHE A 19 -1.92 2.21 12.82
C PHE A 19 -3.13 1.43 13.30
N SER A 20 -4.34 1.85 12.92
CA SER A 20 -5.56 1.12 13.24
C SER A 20 -5.55 -0.30 12.67
N TYR A 21 -5.08 -0.50 11.43
CA TYR A 21 -4.98 -1.83 10.83
C TYR A 21 -4.06 -2.76 11.64
N HIS A 22 -2.89 -2.29 12.06
CA HIS A 22 -1.98 -3.08 12.89
C HIS A 22 -2.54 -3.39 14.28
N ILE A 23 -3.37 -2.50 14.85
CA ILE A 23 -4.12 -2.80 16.08
C ILE A 23 -5.12 -3.94 15.81
N LEU A 24 -5.85 -3.90 14.70
CA LEU A 24 -6.78 -4.98 14.33
C LEU A 24 -6.06 -6.31 14.08
N MET A 25 -4.82 -6.29 13.59
CA MET A 25 -4.00 -7.51 13.44
C MET A 25 -3.76 -8.25 14.75
N PHE A 26 -3.78 -7.57 15.90
CA PHE A 26 -3.70 -8.22 17.21
C PHE A 26 -4.94 -9.09 17.51
N PHE A 27 -6.11 -8.66 17.03
CA PHE A 27 -7.43 -9.23 17.37
C PHE A 27 -8.10 -10.03 16.24
N ASN A 28 -7.56 -10.02 15.03
CA ASN A 28 -8.14 -10.78 13.91
C ASN A 28 -7.57 -12.23 13.89
N PRO A 29 -8.03 -13.14 13.01
CA PRO A 29 -7.55 -14.53 13.04
C PRO A 29 -6.25 -14.78 12.25
N TRP A 30 -5.61 -13.75 11.67
CA TRP A 30 -4.42 -13.95 10.82
C TRP A 30 -3.13 -14.06 11.65
N PRO A 31 -2.10 -14.78 11.15
CA PRO A 31 -0.78 -14.81 11.78
C PRO A 31 -0.24 -13.40 11.99
N TRP A 32 0.31 -13.15 13.18
CA TRP A 32 0.91 -11.86 13.53
C TRP A 32 1.97 -12.01 14.62
N HIS A 33 2.74 -10.94 14.86
CA HIS A 33 3.80 -10.88 15.85
C HIS A 33 3.34 -11.30 17.24
N VAL A 34 2.27 -10.67 17.74
CA VAL A 34 1.64 -10.95 19.03
C VAL A 34 0.13 -10.97 18.83
N LYS A 35 -0.56 -11.88 19.52
CA LYS A 35 -2.00 -12.10 19.39
C LYS A 35 -2.72 -11.99 20.73
N ASN A 36 -3.97 -11.54 20.68
CA ASN A 36 -4.92 -11.77 21.75
C ASN A 36 -5.38 -13.23 21.76
N ASP A 37 -5.81 -13.74 22.91
CA ASP A 37 -6.41 -15.07 23.01
C ASP A 37 -7.79 -15.14 22.32
N ASP A 38 -8.54 -14.04 22.31
CA ASP A 38 -9.80 -13.93 21.57
C ASP A 38 -9.59 -13.21 20.23
N THR A 39 -9.68 -13.98 19.15
CA THR A 39 -9.58 -13.49 17.76
C THR A 39 -10.84 -13.73 16.92
N GLY A 40 -11.96 -14.08 17.56
CA GLY A 40 -13.16 -14.56 16.88
C GLY A 40 -14.10 -13.48 16.35
N SER A 41 -13.81 -12.20 16.57
CA SER A 41 -14.72 -11.10 16.25
C SER A 41 -14.88 -10.90 14.73
N ILE A 42 -16.08 -11.20 14.22
CA ILE A 42 -16.46 -10.96 12.82
C ILE A 42 -16.32 -9.47 12.44
N GLY A 43 -16.62 -8.56 13.37
CA GLY A 43 -16.49 -7.12 13.14
C GLY A 43 -15.04 -6.69 12.94
N VAL A 44 -14.11 -7.24 13.74
CA VAL A 44 -12.67 -7.00 13.59
C VAL A 44 -12.15 -7.57 12.27
N LEU A 45 -12.61 -8.77 11.88
CA LEU A 45 -12.25 -9.37 10.61
C LEU A 45 -12.71 -8.50 9.43
N ILE A 46 -13.98 -8.07 9.41
CA ILE A 46 -14.53 -7.21 8.36
C ILE A 46 -13.77 -5.87 8.32
N ALA A 47 -13.51 -5.24 9.46
CA ALA A 47 -12.74 -3.99 9.51
C ALA A 47 -11.32 -4.18 8.95
N SER A 48 -10.66 -5.29 9.29
CA SER A 48 -9.33 -5.65 8.77
C SER A 48 -9.36 -5.83 7.25
N LEU A 49 -10.35 -6.53 6.71
CA LEU A 49 -10.52 -6.75 5.27
C LEU A 49 -10.75 -5.43 4.52
N VAL A 50 -11.63 -4.58 5.04
CA VAL A 50 -11.97 -3.28 4.44
C VAL A 50 -10.77 -2.34 4.46
N ILE A 51 -10.01 -2.25 5.55
CA ILE A 51 -8.84 -1.36 5.60
C ILE A 51 -7.70 -1.90 4.75
N GLY A 52 -7.42 -3.21 4.84
CA GLY A 52 -6.31 -3.86 4.15
C GLY A 52 -6.40 -3.79 2.61
N MET A 53 -7.60 -3.73 2.03
CA MET A 53 -7.74 -3.73 0.57
C MET A 53 -7.27 -2.43 -0.11
N TRP A 54 -7.32 -1.27 0.56
CA TRP A 54 -7.04 0.03 -0.09
C TRP A 54 -5.84 0.77 0.46
N ILE A 55 -5.38 0.44 1.67
CA ILE A 55 -4.43 1.28 2.39
C ILE A 55 -3.07 1.40 1.72
N MET A 56 -2.43 0.27 1.42
CA MET A 56 -1.15 0.25 0.73
C MET A 56 -1.25 0.71 -0.74
N PRO A 57 -2.28 0.29 -1.51
CA PRO A 57 -2.52 0.85 -2.84
C PRO A 57 -2.62 2.38 -2.83
N LEU A 58 -3.32 2.97 -1.86
CA LEU A 58 -3.42 4.42 -1.73
C LEU A 58 -2.04 5.08 -1.51
N PHE A 59 -1.21 4.52 -0.63
CA PHE A 59 0.16 5.01 -0.42
C PHE A 59 1.01 4.94 -1.70
N PHE A 60 0.96 3.84 -2.45
CA PHE A 60 1.68 3.72 -3.72
C PHE A 60 1.15 4.67 -4.79
N ALA A 61 -0.16 4.87 -4.88
CA ALA A 61 -0.80 5.80 -5.81
C ALA A 61 -0.32 7.24 -5.54
N ILE A 62 -0.39 7.70 -4.29
CA ILE A 62 0.07 9.04 -3.88
C ILE A 62 1.58 9.20 -4.12
N SER A 63 2.38 8.16 -3.86
CA SER A 63 3.81 8.18 -4.13
C SER A 63 4.13 8.29 -5.63
N GLY A 64 3.36 7.62 -6.49
CA GLY A 64 3.45 7.80 -7.94
C GLY A 64 3.12 9.23 -8.36
N MET A 65 2.01 9.78 -7.85
CA MET A 65 1.56 11.16 -8.16
C MET A 65 2.57 12.22 -7.72
N THR A 66 3.22 12.02 -6.59
CA THR A 66 4.26 12.97 -6.13
C THR A 66 5.61 12.75 -6.80
N THR A 67 5.87 11.54 -7.30
CA THR A 67 7.02 11.24 -8.16
C THR A 67 6.90 11.96 -9.50
N SER A 68 5.72 12.01 -10.12
CA SER A 68 5.53 12.74 -11.39
C SER A 68 5.86 14.23 -11.25
N ILE A 69 5.47 14.84 -10.13
CA ILE A 69 5.73 16.26 -9.84
C ILE A 69 7.21 16.51 -9.51
N SER A 70 7.83 15.65 -8.71
CA SER A 70 9.21 15.85 -8.23
C SER A 70 10.26 15.53 -9.30
N PHE A 71 10.07 14.45 -10.04
CA PHE A 71 11.00 13.99 -11.08
C PHE A 71 11.13 14.99 -12.23
N GLN A 72 10.04 15.67 -12.61
CA GLN A 72 10.05 16.66 -13.70
C GLN A 72 10.76 17.97 -13.33
N LYS A 73 10.99 18.24 -12.04
CA LYS A 73 11.52 19.53 -11.57
C LYS A 73 13.01 19.51 -11.25
N ARG A 74 13.64 18.33 -11.22
CA ARG A 74 14.98 18.16 -10.66
C ARG A 74 15.84 17.28 -11.56
N PRO A 75 17.16 17.51 -11.61
CA PRO A 75 18.09 16.58 -12.24
C PRO A 75 17.98 15.18 -11.59
N VAL A 76 18.09 14.14 -12.41
CA VAL A 76 17.94 12.74 -12.00
C VAL A 76 18.83 12.39 -10.79
N LYS A 77 20.09 12.84 -10.80
CA LYS A 77 21.04 12.58 -9.70
C LYS A 77 20.55 13.19 -8.37
N SER A 78 19.98 14.40 -8.41
CA SER A 78 19.42 15.06 -7.23
C SER A 78 18.17 14.33 -6.72
N TYR A 79 17.32 13.87 -7.64
CA TYR A 79 16.12 13.08 -7.30
C TYR A 79 16.49 11.77 -6.58
N VAL A 80 17.45 11.00 -7.13
CA VAL A 80 17.90 9.75 -6.51
C VAL A 80 18.53 9.98 -5.14
N LYS A 81 19.41 10.99 -5.02
CA LYS A 81 20.05 11.34 -3.73
C LYS A 81 19.01 11.67 -2.66
N GLU A 82 18.01 12.47 -3.01
CA GLU A 82 16.93 12.82 -2.09
C GLU A 82 16.14 11.58 -1.66
N ARG A 83 15.78 10.70 -2.62
CA ARG A 83 15.05 9.46 -2.31
C ARG A 83 15.83 8.54 -1.38
N LEU A 84 17.13 8.37 -1.60
CA LEU A 84 18.01 7.62 -0.70
C LEU A 84 18.06 8.24 0.71
N SER A 85 18.20 9.57 0.80
CA SER A 85 18.25 10.24 2.10
C SER A 85 16.93 10.17 2.88
N ARG A 86 15.79 10.22 2.18
CA ARG A 86 14.45 10.24 2.80
C ARG A 86 13.83 8.87 3.01
N LEU A 87 14.27 7.84 2.29
CA LEU A 87 13.74 6.47 2.39
C LEU A 87 14.79 5.49 2.89
N GLY A 88 15.99 5.53 2.32
CA GLY A 88 17.07 4.59 2.66
C GLY A 88 17.60 4.79 4.09
N ILE A 89 17.89 6.02 4.49
CA ILE A 89 18.38 6.29 5.86
C ILE A 89 17.32 5.91 6.91
N PRO A 90 16.04 6.33 6.81
CA PRO A 90 15.01 5.88 7.74
C PRO A 90 14.77 4.37 7.72
N LEU A 91 14.88 3.71 6.57
CA LEU A 91 14.77 2.26 6.48
C LEU A 91 15.91 1.55 7.24
N LEU A 92 17.16 1.97 7.04
CA LEU A 92 18.30 1.39 7.76
C LEU A 92 18.17 1.58 9.26
N PHE A 93 17.77 2.79 9.69
CA PHE A 93 17.48 3.05 11.09
C PHE A 93 16.37 2.12 11.61
N GLY A 94 15.29 1.97 10.83
CA GLY A 94 14.19 1.07 11.16
C GLY A 94 14.63 -0.39 11.33
N VAL A 95 15.42 -0.91 10.41
CA VAL A 95 15.93 -2.28 10.40
C VAL A 95 16.90 -2.56 11.57
N VAL A 96 17.66 -1.56 12.02
CA VAL A 96 18.67 -1.75 13.07
C VAL A 96 18.12 -1.41 14.46
N VAL A 97 17.16 -0.47 14.56
CA VAL A 97 16.72 0.08 15.84
C VAL A 97 15.26 -0.26 16.16
N LEU A 98 14.37 -0.21 15.16
CA LEU A 98 12.92 -0.35 15.40
C LEU A 98 12.42 -1.79 15.26
N THR A 99 12.98 -2.58 14.34
CA THR A 99 12.56 -3.97 14.13
C THR A 99 13.08 -4.96 15.18
N PRO A 100 14.30 -4.86 15.77
CA PRO A 100 14.73 -5.85 16.75
C PRO A 100 13.77 -6.00 17.94
N PRO A 101 13.23 -4.92 18.55
CA PRO A 101 12.23 -5.05 19.61
C PRO A 101 10.94 -5.77 19.16
N GLN A 102 10.54 -5.60 17.88
CA GLN A 102 9.35 -6.26 17.32
C GLN A 102 9.58 -7.75 17.13
N VAL A 103 10.70 -8.14 16.52
CA VAL A 103 11.06 -9.54 16.33
C VAL A 103 11.28 -10.22 17.68
N TYR A 104 11.92 -9.55 18.64
CA TYR A 104 12.05 -10.07 20.00
C TYR A 104 10.69 -10.35 20.64
N ALA A 105 9.75 -9.39 20.59
CA ALA A 105 8.41 -9.57 21.16
C ALA A 105 7.66 -10.74 20.51
N GLU A 106 7.80 -10.91 19.19
CA GLU A 106 7.29 -12.06 18.45
C GLU A 106 7.94 -13.37 18.90
N SER A 107 9.26 -13.44 18.96
CA SER A 107 9.99 -14.65 19.38
C SER A 107 9.61 -15.08 20.80
N ILE A 108 9.40 -14.14 21.73
CA ILE A 108 8.86 -14.45 23.06
C ILE A 108 7.42 -14.97 22.94
N SER A 109 6.56 -14.27 22.20
CA SER A 109 5.14 -14.65 22.03
C SER A 109 4.97 -16.02 21.38
N HIS A 110 5.89 -16.42 20.50
CA HIS A 110 5.87 -17.69 19.77
C HIS A 110 6.73 -18.77 20.44
N GLN A 111 7.26 -18.50 21.64
CA GLN A 111 8.08 -19.44 22.42
C GLN A 111 9.36 -19.90 21.71
N GLN A 112 9.91 -19.05 20.83
CA GLN A 112 11.16 -19.29 20.09
C GLN A 112 12.38 -18.74 20.82
N PHE A 113 12.16 -17.86 21.79
CA PHE A 113 13.20 -17.25 22.62
C PHE A 113 12.65 -17.03 24.03
N ASP A 114 13.50 -17.12 25.05
CA ASP A 114 13.09 -17.06 26.47
C ASP A 114 13.99 -16.18 27.34
N SER A 115 15.00 -15.54 26.73
CA SER A 115 15.98 -14.71 27.45
C SER A 115 15.70 -13.21 27.29
N SER A 116 16.59 -12.37 27.84
CA SER A 116 16.48 -10.92 27.79
C SER A 116 16.66 -10.33 26.38
N PHE A 117 16.11 -9.14 26.14
CA PHE A 117 16.31 -8.40 24.89
C PHE A 117 17.79 -8.18 24.55
N LEU A 118 18.65 -7.93 25.55
CA LEU A 118 20.09 -7.76 25.30
C LEU A 118 20.74 -9.05 24.80
N ALA A 119 20.30 -10.21 25.30
CA ALA A 119 20.74 -11.50 24.77
C ALA A 119 20.24 -11.69 23.33
N PHE A 120 18.98 -11.35 23.05
CA PHE A 120 18.40 -11.43 21.72
C PHE A 120 19.15 -10.60 20.67
N MET A 121 19.69 -9.43 21.04
CA MET A 121 20.50 -8.62 20.12
C MET A 121 21.72 -9.35 19.56
N GLY A 122 22.29 -10.31 20.30
CA GLY A 122 23.36 -11.19 19.81
C GLY A 122 22.88 -12.19 18.75
N HIS A 123 21.58 -12.47 18.69
CA HIS A 123 20.94 -13.39 17.74
C HIS A 123 20.17 -12.67 16.62
N TYR A 124 20.04 -11.34 16.67
CA TYR A 124 19.20 -10.59 15.74
C TYR A 124 19.61 -10.77 14.26
N PHE A 125 20.91 -10.90 14.00
CA PHE A 125 21.42 -11.09 12.63
C PHE A 125 21.45 -12.56 12.17
N ASN A 126 20.86 -13.49 12.95
CA ASN A 126 20.83 -14.91 12.61
C ASN A 126 19.71 -15.21 11.62
N GLY A 127 20.08 -15.42 10.36
CA GLY A 127 19.16 -15.84 9.29
C GLY A 127 18.18 -14.74 8.87
N PRO A 128 17.73 -14.74 7.60
CA PRO A 128 16.75 -13.78 7.12
C PRO A 128 15.38 -14.06 7.75
N TYR A 129 14.72 -13.02 8.26
CA TYR A 129 13.30 -13.08 8.60
C TYR A 129 12.48 -13.14 7.31
N LEU A 130 11.76 -14.24 7.09
CA LEU A 130 10.98 -14.47 5.88
C LEU A 130 9.48 -14.48 6.15
N ASP A 131 9.05 -15.03 7.29
CA ASP A 131 7.65 -15.22 7.63
C ASP A 131 7.41 -14.95 9.12
N ILE A 132 6.16 -14.68 9.48
CA ILE A 132 5.69 -14.58 10.87
C ILE A 132 5.90 -15.94 11.55
N GLY A 133 6.60 -15.95 12.69
CA GLY A 133 6.98 -17.16 13.41
C GLY A 133 8.05 -18.00 12.70
N GLY A 134 8.78 -17.42 11.74
CA GLY A 134 9.91 -18.09 11.10
C GLY A 134 11.14 -18.24 12.01
N GLU A 135 12.13 -19.01 11.57
CA GLU A 135 13.36 -19.26 12.35
C GLU A 135 14.40 -18.12 12.27
N GLY A 136 14.32 -17.28 11.23
CA GLY A 136 15.28 -16.20 11.00
C GLY A 136 14.89 -14.91 11.70
N ASN A 137 15.85 -14.25 12.35
CA ASN A 137 15.60 -13.04 13.14
C ASN A 137 15.82 -11.74 12.37
N PHE A 138 16.60 -11.78 11.28
CA PHE A 138 17.05 -10.56 10.62
C PHE A 138 15.97 -10.00 9.68
N ALA A 139 15.17 -9.07 10.20
CA ALA A 139 14.12 -8.37 9.47
C ALA A 139 14.66 -7.28 8.53
N PHE A 140 15.45 -7.68 7.53
CA PHE A 140 16.10 -6.80 6.56
C PHE A 140 15.15 -5.93 5.73
N VAL A 141 13.89 -6.36 5.57
CA VAL A 141 12.83 -5.63 4.87
C VAL A 141 12.21 -4.54 5.76
N GLY A 142 12.47 -4.57 7.08
CA GLY A 142 12.01 -3.56 8.02
C GLY A 142 10.62 -3.83 8.62
N LEU A 143 10.11 -5.06 8.54
CA LEU A 143 8.73 -5.43 8.94
C LEU A 143 7.71 -4.44 8.35
N HIS A 144 7.03 -3.66 9.19
CA HIS A 144 6.05 -2.64 8.77
C HIS A 144 6.62 -1.53 7.87
N LEU A 145 7.95 -1.40 7.79
CA LEU A 145 8.64 -0.41 6.94
C LEU A 145 8.90 -0.88 5.51
N TRP A 146 8.45 -2.08 5.14
CA TRP A 146 8.65 -2.67 3.80
C TRP A 146 8.26 -1.71 2.66
N TYR A 147 7.26 -0.85 2.88
CA TYR A 147 6.84 0.17 1.93
C TYR A 147 7.99 1.09 1.49
N LEU A 148 8.89 1.47 2.40
CA LEU A 148 10.03 2.33 2.10
C LEU A 148 11.01 1.62 1.16
N LEU A 149 11.29 0.35 1.44
CA LEU A 149 12.15 -0.48 0.60
C LEU A 149 11.56 -0.65 -0.79
N VAL A 150 10.29 -1.06 -0.88
CA VAL A 150 9.61 -1.26 -2.16
C VAL A 150 9.54 0.03 -2.96
N LEU A 151 9.26 1.17 -2.32
CA LEU A 151 9.24 2.47 -2.99
C LEU A 151 10.64 2.88 -3.49
N LEU A 152 11.70 2.53 -2.76
CA LEU A 152 13.08 2.75 -3.19
C LEU A 152 13.42 1.87 -4.40
N VAL A 153 13.05 0.58 -4.38
CA VAL A 153 13.20 -0.34 -5.52
C VAL A 153 12.45 0.19 -6.74
N PHE A 154 11.17 0.56 -6.59
CA PHE A 154 10.37 1.14 -7.67
C PHE A 154 11.01 2.40 -8.23
N THR A 155 11.58 3.26 -7.38
CA THR A 155 12.29 4.47 -7.81
C THR A 155 13.43 4.14 -8.79
N PHE A 156 14.21 3.09 -8.52
CA PHE A 156 15.30 2.68 -9.40
C PHE A 156 14.81 1.97 -10.66
N VAL A 157 13.89 1.02 -10.51
CA VAL A 157 13.33 0.23 -11.63
C VAL A 157 12.60 1.11 -12.64
N THR A 158 11.85 2.11 -12.17
CA THR A 158 11.06 3.00 -13.04
C THR A 158 11.86 4.18 -13.59
N LEU A 159 13.07 4.44 -13.09
CA LEU A 159 13.94 5.53 -13.54
C LEU A 159 14.18 5.55 -15.07
N PRO A 160 14.59 4.46 -15.73
CA PRO A 160 14.80 4.46 -17.18
C PRO A 160 13.50 4.72 -17.94
N LEU A 161 12.38 4.19 -17.44
CA LEU A 161 11.06 4.37 -18.03
C LEU A 161 10.64 5.85 -17.97
N PHE A 162 10.76 6.49 -16.80
CA PHE A 162 10.38 7.90 -16.61
C PHE A 162 11.26 8.87 -17.39
N LYS A 163 12.53 8.54 -17.65
CA LYS A 163 13.39 9.33 -18.56
C LYS A 163 12.92 9.25 -20.01
N ARG A 164 12.53 8.06 -20.47
CA ARG A 164 12.09 7.84 -21.87
C ARG A 164 10.68 8.36 -22.11
N ILE A 165 9.80 8.23 -21.13
CA ILE A 165 8.38 8.58 -21.23
C ILE A 165 8.04 9.48 -20.04
N PRO A 166 8.25 10.80 -20.14
CA PRO A 166 7.87 11.71 -19.07
C PRO A 166 6.34 11.80 -18.96
N ALA A 167 5.81 11.97 -17.75
CA ALA A 167 4.37 12.17 -17.57
C ALA A 167 3.89 13.46 -18.26
N LYS A 168 2.82 13.35 -19.06
CA LYS A 168 2.18 14.48 -19.74
C LYS A 168 0.92 14.88 -18.97
N LYS A 169 0.76 16.17 -18.67
CA LYS A 169 -0.42 16.69 -17.95
C LYS A 169 -1.71 16.61 -18.76
N ASP A 170 -1.64 16.88 -20.06
CA ASP A 170 -2.81 17.04 -20.91
C ASP A 170 -3.16 15.77 -21.70
N ARG A 171 -2.94 14.59 -21.11
CA ARG A 171 -3.35 13.34 -21.77
C ARG A 171 -4.88 13.22 -21.69
N SER A 172 -5.54 13.24 -22.84
CA SER A 172 -6.96 12.90 -22.93
C SER A 172 -7.15 11.41 -22.69
N ILE A 173 -8.00 11.07 -21.73
CA ILE A 173 -8.34 9.70 -21.37
C ILE A 173 -9.87 9.57 -21.52
N PRO A 174 -10.38 8.63 -22.33
CA PRO A 174 -11.81 8.39 -22.43
C PRO A 174 -12.35 7.77 -21.13
N ALA A 175 -13.63 7.98 -20.82
CA ALA A 175 -14.27 7.44 -19.60
C ALA A 175 -14.20 5.90 -19.53
N VAL A 176 -14.30 5.22 -20.67
CA VAL A 176 -14.10 3.75 -20.78
C VAL A 176 -12.68 3.34 -20.38
N GLY A 177 -11.69 4.22 -20.60
CA GLY A 177 -10.32 4.07 -20.13
C GLY A 177 -10.17 4.09 -18.60
N LEU A 178 -11.14 4.66 -17.88
CA LEU A 178 -11.16 4.68 -16.42
C LEU A 178 -11.64 3.36 -15.81
N LEU A 179 -12.38 2.56 -16.57
CA LEU A 179 -12.89 1.26 -16.16
C LEU A 179 -12.02 0.12 -16.68
N LEU A 180 -11.84 0.01 -18.01
CA LEU A 180 -11.17 -1.14 -18.62
C LEU A 180 -9.65 -1.03 -18.52
N PHE A 181 -9.07 0.12 -18.88
CA PHE A 181 -7.61 0.27 -18.86
C PHE A 181 -7.04 0.42 -17.44
N ALA A 182 -7.84 0.85 -16.48
CA ALA A 182 -7.38 0.97 -15.11
C ALA A 182 -7.57 -0.34 -14.32
N VAL A 183 -8.77 -0.95 -14.36
CA VAL A 183 -9.06 -2.11 -13.53
C VAL A 183 -8.50 -3.40 -14.11
N LEU A 184 -8.47 -3.61 -15.43
CA LEU A 184 -8.02 -4.88 -16.00
C LEU A 184 -6.54 -5.20 -15.69
N PRO A 185 -5.57 -4.28 -15.84
CA PRO A 185 -4.20 -4.59 -15.47
C PRO A 185 -4.03 -4.82 -13.97
N LEU A 186 -4.85 -4.18 -13.13
CA LEU A 186 -4.86 -4.39 -11.69
C LEU A 186 -5.43 -5.76 -11.32
N ALA A 187 -6.54 -6.16 -11.92
CA ALA A 187 -7.13 -7.48 -11.73
C ALA A 187 -6.19 -8.58 -12.23
N ALA A 188 -5.56 -8.38 -13.39
CA ALA A 188 -4.55 -9.30 -13.92
C ALA A 188 -3.34 -9.40 -12.98
N ALA A 189 -2.78 -8.27 -12.55
CA ALA A 189 -1.66 -8.25 -11.61
C ALA A 189 -2.02 -8.88 -10.25
N ALA A 190 -3.26 -8.71 -9.77
CA ALA A 190 -3.71 -9.31 -8.52
C ALA A 190 -4.00 -10.82 -8.63
N SER A 191 -4.39 -11.31 -9.81
CA SER A 191 -4.89 -12.69 -9.97
C SER A 191 -3.88 -13.64 -10.61
N LEU A 192 -2.98 -13.12 -11.45
CA LEU A 192 -2.12 -13.93 -12.32
C LEU A 192 -0.64 -13.88 -11.93
N VAL A 193 -0.26 -12.99 -11.02
CA VAL A 193 1.13 -12.78 -10.60
C VAL A 193 1.26 -13.13 -9.13
N ASP A 194 2.31 -13.89 -8.81
CA ASP A 194 2.60 -14.37 -7.46
C ASP A 194 4.12 -14.41 -7.27
N ILE A 195 4.73 -13.24 -7.14
CA ILE A 195 6.18 -13.06 -7.01
C ILE A 195 6.53 -12.83 -5.54
N VAL A 196 5.95 -11.78 -4.94
CA VAL A 196 6.15 -11.41 -3.53
C VAL A 196 4.87 -10.74 -3.02
N ASN A 197 4.17 -11.40 -2.10
CA ASN A 197 2.97 -10.86 -1.46
C ASN A 197 3.35 -10.04 -0.22
N LEU A 198 3.01 -8.74 -0.23
CA LEU A 198 3.24 -7.83 0.90
C LEU A 198 1.97 -7.04 1.16
N GLY A 199 1.53 -6.89 2.41
CA GLY A 199 0.37 -6.04 2.74
C GLY A 199 -0.93 -6.38 1.98
N GLY A 200 -1.10 -7.64 1.58
CA GLY A 200 -2.32 -8.15 0.97
C GLY A 200 -2.39 -8.10 -0.56
N TYR A 201 -1.35 -7.66 -1.28
CA TYR A 201 -1.25 -7.83 -2.75
C TYR A 201 0.18 -8.20 -3.16
N ASP A 202 0.32 -8.67 -4.39
CA ASP A 202 1.63 -8.89 -5.01
C ASP A 202 2.34 -7.56 -5.31
N ILE A 203 3.67 -7.58 -5.29
CA ILE A 203 4.52 -6.42 -5.63
C ILE A 203 4.24 -5.84 -7.02
N ALA A 204 3.86 -6.66 -8.01
CA ALA A 204 3.50 -6.20 -9.34
C ALA A 204 2.22 -5.35 -9.32
N PHE A 205 1.25 -5.69 -8.47
CA PHE A 205 0.05 -4.87 -8.28
C PHE A 205 0.41 -3.46 -7.80
N TYR A 206 1.29 -3.36 -6.80
CA TYR A 206 1.75 -2.06 -6.30
C TYR A 206 2.56 -1.28 -7.33
N LEU A 207 3.34 -1.97 -8.18
CA LEU A 207 4.07 -1.32 -9.27
C LEU A 207 3.10 -0.71 -10.28
N VAL A 208 2.05 -1.44 -10.68
CA VAL A 208 1.01 -0.92 -11.58
C VAL A 208 0.32 0.30 -10.96
N ILE A 209 -0.05 0.23 -9.68
CA ILE A 209 -0.65 1.36 -8.95
C ILE A 209 0.30 2.57 -8.88
N PHE A 210 1.58 2.34 -8.62
CA PHE A 210 2.59 3.41 -8.60
C PHE A 210 2.74 4.07 -9.98
N LEU A 211 2.75 3.27 -11.05
CA LEU A 211 2.77 3.78 -12.43
C LEU A 211 1.49 4.54 -12.78
N TYR A 212 0.33 4.09 -12.30
CA TYR A 212 -0.93 4.84 -12.45
C TYR A 212 -0.87 6.17 -11.70
N GLY A 213 -0.33 6.20 -10.49
CA GLY A 213 -0.06 7.44 -9.78
C GLY A 213 0.76 8.41 -10.64
N TYR A 214 1.84 7.92 -11.24
CA TYR A 214 2.76 8.72 -12.05
C TYR A 214 2.13 9.23 -13.36
N TYR A 215 1.51 8.35 -14.15
CA TYR A 215 1.04 8.68 -15.50
C TYR A 215 -0.42 9.06 -15.61
N TYR A 216 -1.27 8.52 -14.73
CA TYR A 216 -2.72 8.47 -14.93
C TYR A 216 -3.47 9.35 -13.94
N PHE A 217 -3.32 9.07 -12.64
CA PHE A 217 -4.02 9.81 -11.58
C PHE A 217 -3.61 11.29 -11.50
N SER A 218 -2.45 11.63 -12.08
CA SER A 218 -1.93 12.99 -12.14
C SER A 218 -2.55 13.85 -13.27
N THR A 219 -3.40 13.30 -14.13
CA THR A 219 -3.97 14.01 -15.30
C THR A 219 -5.26 14.75 -14.98
N GLU A 220 -5.50 15.91 -15.63
CA GLU A 220 -6.74 16.68 -15.45
C GLU A 220 -7.97 15.92 -16.00
N SER A 221 -7.79 15.15 -17.08
CA SER A 221 -8.84 14.29 -17.64
C SER A 221 -9.35 13.28 -16.61
N PHE A 222 -8.43 12.60 -15.92
CA PHE A 222 -8.78 11.63 -14.89
C PHE A 222 -9.56 12.28 -13.77
N VAL A 223 -9.04 13.37 -13.20
CA VAL A 223 -9.71 14.13 -12.14
C VAL A 223 -11.15 14.47 -12.54
N ARG A 224 -11.33 15.08 -13.71
CA ARG A 224 -12.64 15.52 -14.20
C ARG A 224 -13.62 14.36 -14.31
N ILE A 225 -13.19 13.21 -14.83
CA ILE A 225 -14.07 12.05 -14.99
C ILE A 225 -14.39 11.43 -13.63
N THR A 226 -13.41 11.30 -12.73
CA THR A 226 -13.62 10.77 -11.39
C THR A 226 -14.58 11.65 -10.57
N GLU A 227 -14.47 12.97 -10.67
CA GLU A 227 -15.41 13.92 -10.06
C GLU A 227 -16.82 13.83 -10.68
N LYS A 228 -16.91 13.73 -12.02
CA LYS A 228 -18.18 13.60 -12.74
C LYS A 228 -18.95 12.34 -12.35
N HIS A 229 -18.25 11.22 -12.15
CA HIS A 229 -18.84 9.92 -11.84
C HIS A 229 -18.74 9.55 -10.35
N PHE A 230 -18.65 10.54 -9.46
CA PHE A 230 -18.43 10.31 -8.03
C PHE A 230 -19.43 9.35 -7.38
N VAL A 231 -20.74 9.52 -7.64
CA VAL A 231 -21.78 8.64 -7.08
C VAL A 231 -21.63 7.20 -7.59
N LEU A 232 -21.33 7.03 -8.88
CA LEU A 232 -21.09 5.70 -9.45
C LEU A 232 -19.85 5.05 -8.81
N ASN A 233 -18.78 5.81 -8.59
CA ASN A 233 -17.59 5.31 -7.90
C ASN A 233 -17.90 4.84 -6.47
N ILE A 234 -18.76 5.55 -5.72
CA ILE A 234 -19.23 5.11 -4.40
C ILE A 234 -20.00 3.79 -4.51
N LEU A 235 -20.98 3.73 -5.40
CA LEU A 235 -21.82 2.54 -5.57
C LEU A 235 -20.97 1.32 -5.92
N VAL A 236 -20.05 1.45 -6.89
CA VAL A 236 -19.18 0.35 -7.29
C VAL A 236 -18.18 0.01 -6.17
N ALA A 237 -17.63 0.99 -5.45
CA ALA A 237 -16.76 0.72 -4.31
C ALA A 237 -17.47 -0.10 -3.23
N VAL A 238 -18.68 0.30 -2.84
CA VAL A 238 -19.48 -0.42 -1.83
C VAL A 238 -19.84 -1.82 -2.30
N LEU A 239 -20.38 -1.95 -3.52
CA LEU A 239 -20.77 -3.26 -4.06
C LEU A 239 -19.58 -4.21 -4.21
N ALA A 240 -18.46 -3.73 -4.76
CA ALA A 240 -17.25 -4.54 -4.91
C ALA A 240 -16.65 -4.91 -3.55
N THR A 241 -16.68 -4.01 -2.56
CA THR A 241 -16.20 -4.31 -1.20
C THR A 241 -17.06 -5.37 -0.53
N SER A 242 -18.38 -5.24 -0.60
CA SER A 242 -19.31 -6.23 -0.06
C SER A 242 -19.13 -7.59 -0.73
N LEU A 243 -19.01 -7.63 -2.06
CA LEU A 243 -18.75 -8.86 -2.79
C LEU A 243 -17.40 -9.47 -2.40
N TYR A 244 -16.33 -8.67 -2.30
CA TYR A 244 -15.02 -9.13 -1.83
C TYR A 244 -15.10 -9.79 -0.44
N ILE A 245 -15.80 -9.16 0.51
CA ILE A 245 -15.98 -9.72 1.85
C ILE A 245 -16.75 -11.05 1.77
N LEU A 246 -17.82 -11.12 0.97
CA LEU A 246 -18.59 -12.36 0.80
C LEU A 246 -17.72 -13.49 0.20
N LEU A 247 -16.94 -13.19 -0.84
CA LEU A 247 -16.02 -14.16 -1.45
C LEU A 247 -14.93 -14.60 -0.46
N TYR A 248 -14.48 -13.69 0.41
CA TYR A 248 -13.56 -14.03 1.50
C TYR A 248 -14.20 -15.00 2.51
N MET A 249 -15.43 -14.74 2.95
CA MET A 249 -16.15 -15.61 3.88
C MET A 249 -16.42 -17.00 3.32
N GLN A 250 -16.55 -17.12 2.00
CA GLN A 250 -16.68 -18.40 1.28
C GLN A 250 -15.33 -19.08 1.01
N SER A 251 -14.22 -18.52 1.48
CA SER A 251 -12.86 -19.04 1.29
C SER A 251 -12.42 -19.19 -0.18
N LEU A 252 -12.96 -18.36 -1.08
CA LEU A 252 -12.70 -18.44 -2.52
C LEU A 252 -11.35 -17.82 -2.94
N TYR A 253 -10.55 -17.34 -1.98
CA TYR A 253 -9.24 -16.74 -2.24
C TYR A 253 -8.17 -17.75 -2.68
N GLY A 254 -8.31 -19.03 -2.28
CA GLY A 254 -7.40 -20.13 -2.61
C GLY A 254 -7.96 -21.14 -3.61
N GLY A 255 -9.08 -20.80 -4.26
CA GLY A 255 -9.82 -21.69 -5.15
C GLY A 255 -9.18 -21.92 -6.53
N GLY A 256 -9.96 -22.49 -7.45
CA GLY A 256 -9.59 -22.66 -8.85
C GLY A 256 -9.37 -21.33 -9.60
N PHE A 257 -8.97 -21.39 -10.87
CA PHE A 257 -8.66 -20.18 -11.66
C PHE A 257 -9.80 -19.15 -11.68
N SER A 258 -11.05 -19.60 -11.86
CA SER A 258 -12.23 -18.73 -11.87
C SER A 258 -12.49 -18.07 -10.52
N GLU A 259 -12.34 -18.82 -9.43
CA GLU A 259 -12.54 -18.35 -8.05
C GLU A 259 -11.46 -17.33 -7.66
N ARG A 260 -10.19 -17.62 -7.98
CA ARG A 260 -9.09 -16.67 -7.80
C ARG A 260 -9.32 -15.39 -8.58
N LEU A 261 -9.68 -15.49 -9.86
CA LEU A 261 -9.95 -14.32 -10.69
C LEU A 261 -11.12 -13.49 -10.14
N ALA A 262 -12.19 -14.15 -9.68
CA ALA A 262 -13.33 -13.49 -9.07
C ALA A 262 -12.92 -12.77 -7.76
N PHE A 263 -12.22 -13.45 -6.86
CA PHE A 263 -11.79 -12.90 -5.58
C PHE A 263 -10.81 -11.73 -5.77
N TRP A 264 -9.69 -11.97 -6.45
CA TRP A 264 -8.62 -10.97 -6.61
C TRP A 264 -9.02 -9.84 -7.55
N GLY A 265 -9.80 -10.13 -8.60
CA GLY A 265 -10.38 -9.11 -9.48
C GLY A 265 -11.36 -8.21 -8.74
N THR A 266 -12.24 -8.78 -7.91
CA THR A 266 -13.18 -8.00 -7.09
C THR A 266 -12.45 -7.16 -6.06
N LYS A 267 -11.43 -7.73 -5.38
CA LYS A 267 -10.59 -7.00 -4.43
C LYS A 267 -9.85 -5.84 -5.09
N ALA A 268 -9.31 -6.04 -6.30
CA ALA A 268 -8.66 -5.00 -7.08
C ALA A 268 -9.63 -3.87 -7.46
N ALA A 269 -10.84 -4.22 -7.90
CA ALA A 269 -11.89 -3.24 -8.21
C ALA A 269 -12.30 -2.46 -6.95
N ALA A 270 -12.58 -3.14 -5.84
CA ALA A 270 -12.94 -2.52 -4.56
C ALA A 270 -11.88 -1.50 -4.13
N SER A 271 -10.60 -1.88 -4.18
CA SER A 271 -9.47 -1.01 -3.92
C SER A 271 -9.43 0.21 -4.84
N TYR A 272 -9.53 -0.02 -6.16
CA TYR A 272 -9.48 1.04 -7.16
C TYR A 272 -10.57 2.10 -6.96
N PHE A 273 -11.84 1.68 -6.88
CA PHE A 273 -12.95 2.61 -6.73
C PHE A 273 -12.97 3.28 -5.36
N THR A 274 -12.53 2.60 -4.29
CA THR A 274 -12.36 3.24 -2.98
C THR A 274 -11.35 4.38 -3.04
N MET A 275 -10.20 4.18 -3.71
CA MET A 275 -9.24 5.27 -3.93
C MET A 275 -9.84 6.43 -4.75
N MET A 276 -10.66 6.14 -5.76
CA MET A 276 -11.33 7.18 -6.56
C MET A 276 -12.22 8.07 -5.69
N VAL A 277 -12.96 7.45 -4.77
CA VAL A 277 -13.79 8.13 -3.79
C VAL A 277 -12.92 8.99 -2.88
N PHE A 278 -11.83 8.45 -2.33
CA PHE A 278 -10.92 9.19 -1.45
C PHE A 278 -10.24 10.37 -2.14
N PHE A 279 -9.75 10.21 -3.37
CA PHE A 279 -9.18 11.32 -4.12
C PHE A 279 -10.19 12.44 -4.34
N THR A 280 -11.44 12.09 -4.66
CA THR A 280 -12.50 13.08 -4.87
C THR A 280 -12.87 13.78 -3.57
N LEU A 281 -13.06 13.04 -2.47
CA LEU A 281 -13.39 13.60 -1.16
C LEU A 281 -12.27 14.50 -0.63
N ALA A 282 -11.02 14.07 -0.76
CA ALA A 282 -9.87 14.88 -0.35
C ALA A 282 -9.78 16.19 -1.12
N ARG A 283 -10.03 16.16 -2.42
CA ARG A 283 -10.03 17.37 -3.24
C ARG A 283 -11.18 18.32 -2.91
N ARG A 284 -12.35 17.80 -2.51
CA ARG A 284 -13.50 18.61 -2.09
C ARG A 284 -13.35 19.20 -0.69
N HIS A 285 -12.73 18.48 0.24
CA HIS A 285 -12.80 18.80 1.67
C HIS A 285 -11.44 19.02 2.36
N LEU A 286 -10.33 18.55 1.78
CA LEU A 286 -8.99 18.56 2.38
C LEU A 286 -8.04 19.54 1.67
N THR A 287 -8.54 20.71 1.26
CA THR A 287 -7.75 21.74 0.57
C THR A 287 -7.18 22.81 1.50
N GLY A 288 -7.54 22.77 2.78
CA GLY A 288 -7.13 23.74 3.79
C GLY A 288 -5.62 23.71 4.07
N LYS A 289 -5.03 24.90 4.21
CA LYS A 289 -3.66 25.05 4.72
C LYS A 289 -3.67 24.82 6.23
N ASN A 290 -2.79 23.95 6.72
CA ASN A 290 -2.56 23.76 8.14
C ASN A 290 -1.09 24.09 8.46
N LYS A 291 -0.84 24.76 9.58
CA LYS A 291 0.53 25.06 10.07
C LYS A 291 1.38 23.79 10.23
N PHE A 292 0.76 22.65 10.58
CA PHE A 292 1.44 21.35 10.68
C PHE A 292 1.82 20.71 9.34
N LEU A 293 1.29 21.22 8.22
CA LEU A 293 1.58 20.73 6.87
C LEU A 293 2.55 21.65 6.11
N VAL A 294 3.16 22.64 6.77
CA VAL A 294 4.16 23.52 6.15
C VAL A 294 5.54 22.88 6.33
N TYR A 295 5.93 22.02 5.38
CA TYR A 295 7.28 21.42 5.31
C TYR A 295 7.85 21.43 3.89
#